data_AF-A0AAX6FL83-F1
#
_entry.id   AF-A0AAX6FL83-F1
#
_cell.length_a   1.000
_cell.length_b   1.000
_cell.length_c   1.000
_cell.angle_alpha   90.00
_cell.angle_beta   90.00
_cell.angle_gamma   90.00
#
_symmetry.space_group_name_H-M   'P 1'
#
loop_
_entity.id
_entity.type
_entity.pdbx_description
1 polymer ?
#
loop_
_entity_poly.entity_id
_entity_poly.type
_entity_poly.pdbx_seq_one_letter_code
_entity_poly.pdbx_strand_id
1 'polypeptide(L)'
;MFPEVKWYYVIVAYVLAPVLGFCNAYGAGLTDMNMAYNYGKVSLFILAALAGKDSGVVAGLVGCGLIKSVVSISADLMHDFKTGHLTLTSPRSMLLSQAIGTAMGCVIAPLTFLLFYSAFDVGNPDGSFKAPYALIYRNMAILGVQGFSALPRHCLQLCYGFFGFAVVSNLMRDIFPSKYGRWVPLPMAMAVPFLVGASFAVDMCIGSLIVFTWEKVDRGKAALMVPAVASGLICGDGLWTLPSSLLALAKINPPICMSFMSTR
;
A
#
# COMPACT_ATOMS: atom_id res chain seq x y z
N MET A 1 15.66 5.95 -20.06
CA MET A 1 15.41 5.59 -18.64
C MET A 1 15.26 4.09 -18.44
N PHE A 2 14.69 3.28 -19.35
CA PHE A 2 14.90 1.82 -19.39
C PHE A 2 14.74 1.31 -20.84
N PRO A 3 15.81 0.94 -21.57
CA PRO A 3 15.70 0.44 -22.95
C PRO A 3 14.92 -0.88 -23.07
N GLU A 4 14.75 -1.60 -21.96
CA GLU A 4 14.03 -2.87 -21.85
C GLU A 4 12.50 -2.69 -21.97
N VAL A 5 12.00 -1.47 -21.73
CA VAL A 5 10.57 -1.14 -21.84
C VAL A 5 10.27 -0.67 -23.25
N LYS A 6 9.84 -1.60 -24.10
CA LYS A 6 9.41 -1.28 -25.46
C LYS A 6 8.08 -0.50 -25.43
N TRP A 7 7.91 0.41 -26.39
CA TRP A 7 6.76 1.32 -26.49
C TRP A 7 5.39 0.63 -26.47
N TYR A 8 5.30 -0.58 -27.03
CA TYR A 8 4.03 -1.32 -27.07
C TYR A 8 3.56 -1.77 -25.69
N TYR A 9 4.45 -2.04 -24.72
CA TYR A 9 4.05 -2.36 -23.34
C TYR A 9 3.38 -1.17 -22.66
N VAL A 10 3.84 0.05 -22.98
CA VAL A 10 3.26 1.29 -22.45
C VAL A 10 1.84 1.49 -23.01
N ILE A 11 1.63 1.25 -24.31
CA ILE A 11 0.30 1.34 -24.93
C ILE A 11 -0.65 0.32 -24.29
N VAL A 12 -0.23 -0.94 -24.15
CA VAL A 12 -1.05 -1.98 -23.51
C VAL A 12 -1.43 -1.56 -22.09
N ALA A 13 -0.47 -1.00 -21.33
CA ALA A 13 -0.73 -0.51 -19.99
C ALA A 13 -1.73 0.65 -19.95
N TYR A 14 -1.67 1.59 -20.90
CA TYR A 14 -2.64 2.70 -21.00
C TYR A 14 -4.04 2.26 -21.44
N VAL A 15 -4.16 1.16 -22.18
CA VAL A 15 -5.48 0.59 -22.52
C VAL A 15 -6.07 -0.17 -21.34
N LEU A 16 -5.24 -0.92 -20.60
CA LEU A 16 -5.68 -1.74 -19.47
C LEU A 16 -5.99 -0.88 -18.22
N ALA A 17 -5.22 0.18 -17.98
CA ALA A 17 -5.30 0.98 -16.76
C ALA A 17 -6.66 1.65 -16.52
N PRO A 18 -7.37 2.22 -17.51
CA PRO A 18 -8.69 2.81 -17.29
C PRO A 18 -9.74 1.80 -16.88
N VAL A 19 -9.70 0.59 -17.46
CA VAL A 19 -10.64 -0.50 -17.11
C VAL A 19 -10.44 -0.92 -15.65
N LEU A 20 -9.18 -1.18 -15.27
CA LEU A 20 -8.85 -1.52 -13.88
C LEU A 20 -9.11 -0.35 -12.92
N GLY A 21 -8.88 0.88 -13.38
CA GLY A 21 -9.10 2.10 -12.62
C GLY A 21 -10.58 2.31 -12.33
N PHE A 22 -11.45 2.07 -13.30
CA PHE A 22 -12.90 2.10 -13.12
C PHE A 22 -13.37 1.05 -12.10
N CYS A 23 -12.92 -0.21 -12.23
CA CYS A 23 -13.27 -1.27 -11.28
C CYS A 23 -12.80 -0.93 -9.85
N ASN A 24 -11.58 -0.40 -9.71
CA ASN A 24 -11.04 -0.01 -8.40
C ASN A 24 -11.76 1.21 -7.83
N ALA A 25 -12.07 2.22 -8.64
CA ALA A 25 -12.81 3.40 -8.20
C ALA A 25 -14.23 3.04 -7.74
N TYR A 26 -14.92 2.15 -8.46
CA TYR A 26 -16.23 1.65 -8.05
C TYR A 26 -16.14 0.87 -6.73
N GLY A 27 -15.17 -0.05 -6.62
CA GLY A 27 -14.92 -0.82 -5.41
C GLY A 27 -14.58 0.08 -4.21
N ALA A 28 -13.73 1.08 -4.41
CA ALA A 28 -13.36 2.08 -3.41
C ALA A 28 -14.57 2.91 -2.99
N GLY A 29 -15.45 3.31 -3.91
CA GLY A 29 -16.69 4.02 -3.58
C GLY A 29 -17.59 3.24 -2.62
N LEU A 30 -17.72 1.92 -2.83
CA LEU A 30 -18.56 1.03 -2.03
C LEU A 30 -17.92 0.58 -0.71
N THR A 31 -16.62 0.30 -0.71
CA THR A 31 -15.91 -0.35 0.40
C THR A 31 -14.96 0.58 1.16
N ASP A 32 -14.75 1.80 0.66
CA ASP A 32 -13.77 2.77 1.16
C ASP A 32 -12.32 2.25 1.12
N MET A 33 -12.07 1.21 0.33
CA MET A 33 -10.79 0.49 0.29
C MET A 33 -10.14 0.57 -1.09
N ASN A 34 -8.94 1.14 -1.17
CA ASN A 34 -8.16 1.23 -2.40
C ASN A 34 -7.29 -0.04 -2.61
N MET A 35 -7.58 -0.82 -3.65
CA MET A 35 -6.89 -2.08 -3.97
C MET A 35 -5.85 -1.94 -5.10
N ALA A 36 -5.37 -0.73 -5.40
CA ALA A 36 -4.43 -0.46 -6.50
C ALA A 36 -3.17 -1.34 -6.46
N TYR A 37 -2.67 -1.68 -5.27
CA TYR A 37 -1.53 -2.57 -5.10
C TYR A 37 -1.79 -4.00 -5.61
N ASN A 38 -3.02 -4.51 -5.46
CA ASN A 38 -3.41 -5.84 -5.95
C ASN A 38 -3.55 -5.84 -7.46
N TYR A 39 -4.23 -4.83 -8.02
CA TYR A 39 -4.33 -4.65 -9.48
C TYR A 39 -2.96 -4.47 -10.14
N GLY A 40 -2.06 -3.70 -9.50
CA GLY A 40 -0.68 -3.55 -9.95
C GLY A 40 0.09 -4.87 -9.97
N LYS A 41 -0.09 -5.75 -8.97
CA LYS A 41 0.54 -7.08 -8.97
C LYS A 41 0.01 -7.97 -10.10
N VAL A 42 -1.29 -7.92 -10.40
CA VAL A 42 -1.86 -8.67 -11.53
C VAL A 42 -1.25 -8.19 -12.85
N SER A 43 -1.17 -6.87 -13.06
CA SER A 43 -0.56 -6.32 -14.28
C SER A 43 0.94 -6.59 -14.36
N LEU A 44 1.64 -6.61 -13.23
CA LEU A 44 3.04 -7.04 -13.15
C LEU A 44 3.20 -8.44 -13.72
N PHE A 45 2.40 -9.41 -13.29
CA PHE A 45 2.51 -10.79 -13.79
C PHE A 45 2.21 -10.89 -15.29
N ILE A 46 1.17 -10.18 -15.76
CA ILE A 46 0.80 -10.18 -17.19
C ILE A 46 1.94 -9.60 -18.04
N LEU A 47 2.46 -8.42 -17.67
CA LEU A 47 3.50 -7.74 -18.43
C LEU A 47 4.86 -8.44 -18.32
N ALA A 48 5.20 -8.99 -17.15
CA ALA A 48 6.40 -9.79 -16.96
C ALA A 48 6.37 -11.06 -17.82
N ALA A 49 5.23 -11.75 -17.87
CA ALA A 49 5.05 -12.93 -18.72
C ALA A 49 5.13 -12.57 -20.22
N LEU A 50 4.53 -11.45 -20.63
CA LEU A 50 4.52 -10.98 -22.02
C LEU A 50 5.89 -10.46 -22.49
N ALA A 51 6.77 -10.06 -21.58
CA ALA A 51 8.09 -9.50 -21.88
C ALA A 51 9.24 -10.51 -21.90
N GLY A 52 8.98 -11.77 -21.52
CA GLY A 52 9.94 -12.86 -21.68
C GLY A 52 11.15 -12.77 -20.73
N LYS A 53 12.10 -13.70 -20.90
CA LYS A 53 13.18 -13.94 -19.93
C LYS A 53 14.21 -12.81 -19.80
N ASP A 54 14.51 -12.11 -20.89
CA ASP A 54 15.64 -11.17 -20.91
C ASP A 54 15.28 -9.75 -20.47
N SER A 55 14.00 -9.36 -20.52
CA SER A 55 13.55 -7.99 -20.19
C SER A 55 12.29 -7.94 -19.33
N GLY A 56 11.69 -9.09 -18.98
CA GLY A 56 10.40 -9.14 -18.32
C GLY A 56 10.37 -8.59 -16.90
N VAL A 57 11.49 -8.64 -16.17
CA VAL A 57 11.55 -8.10 -14.81
C VAL A 57 11.40 -6.58 -14.82
N VAL A 58 12.19 -5.89 -15.64
CA VAL A 58 12.17 -4.41 -15.73
C VAL A 58 10.86 -3.95 -16.38
N ALA A 59 10.45 -4.57 -17.48
CA ALA A 59 9.20 -4.23 -18.17
C ALA A 59 7.96 -4.45 -17.29
N GLY A 60 7.92 -5.56 -16.54
CA GLY A 60 6.85 -5.86 -15.59
C GLY A 60 6.79 -4.86 -14.43
N LEU A 61 7.94 -4.47 -13.86
CA LEU A 61 8.02 -3.48 -12.78
C LEU A 61 7.57 -2.09 -13.23
N VAL A 62 8.04 -1.62 -14.39
CA VAL A 62 7.67 -0.30 -14.92
C VAL A 62 6.19 -0.26 -15.29
N GLY A 63 5.70 -1.29 -15.98
CA GLY A 63 4.28 -1.40 -16.34
C GLY A 63 3.36 -1.52 -15.12
N CYS A 64 3.77 -2.30 -14.11
CA CYS A 64 3.10 -2.35 -12.81
C CYS A 64 3.01 -0.97 -12.17
N GLY A 65 4.11 -0.22 -12.15
CA GLY A 65 4.16 1.13 -11.59
C GLY A 65 3.17 2.06 -12.29
N LEU A 66 3.15 2.05 -13.62
CA LEU A 66 2.25 2.88 -14.42
C LEU A 66 0.78 2.56 -14.14
N ILE A 67 0.40 1.28 -14.20
CA ILE A 67 -0.98 0.84 -13.97
C ILE A 67 -1.39 1.11 -12.52
N LYS A 68 -0.55 0.76 -11.55
CA LYS A 68 -0.80 1.01 -10.13
C LYS A 68 -1.07 2.50 -9.89
N SER A 69 -0.27 3.40 -10.47
CA SER A 69 -0.45 4.85 -10.30
C SER A 69 -1.80 5.31 -10.83
N VAL A 70 -2.17 4.93 -12.06
CA VAL A 70 -3.48 5.30 -12.63
C VAL A 70 -4.64 4.73 -11.81
N VAL A 71 -4.55 3.48 -11.39
CA VAL A 71 -5.58 2.80 -10.61
C VAL A 71 -5.73 3.39 -9.21
N SER A 72 -4.62 3.81 -8.57
CA SER A 72 -4.64 4.48 -7.28
C SER A 72 -5.30 5.85 -7.38
N ILE A 73 -4.82 6.68 -8.32
CA ILE A 73 -5.35 8.03 -8.55
C ILE A 73 -6.85 7.98 -8.83
N SER A 74 -7.33 7.00 -9.60
CA SER A 74 -8.76 6.83 -9.88
C SER A 74 -9.60 6.59 -8.61
N ALA A 75 -9.10 5.78 -7.67
CA ALA A 75 -9.78 5.52 -6.39
C ALA A 75 -9.69 6.72 -5.43
N ASP A 76 -8.54 7.40 -5.38
CA ASP A 76 -8.36 8.59 -4.55
C ASP A 76 -9.27 9.73 -5.04
N LEU A 77 -9.41 9.91 -6.36
CA LEU A 77 -10.38 10.84 -6.95
C LEU A 77 -11.82 10.49 -6.55
N MET A 78 -12.18 9.20 -6.52
CA MET A 78 -13.51 8.77 -6.07
C MET A 78 -13.77 9.17 -4.61
N HIS A 79 -12.78 9.01 -3.72
CA HIS A 79 -12.88 9.42 -2.32
C HIS A 79 -13.05 10.93 -2.19
N ASP A 80 -12.29 11.71 -2.96
CA ASP A 80 -12.45 13.16 -3.01
C ASP A 80 -13.85 13.55 -3.49
N PHE A 81 -14.34 12.96 -4.60
CA PHE A 81 -15.69 13.20 -5.13
C PHE A 81 -16.81 12.85 -4.14
N LYS A 82 -16.67 11.72 -3.44
CA LYS A 82 -17.59 11.32 -2.37
C LYS A 82 -17.57 12.32 -1.21
N THR A 83 -16.39 12.75 -0.78
CA THR A 83 -16.23 13.74 0.30
C THR A 83 -16.82 15.09 -0.10
N GLY A 84 -16.51 15.58 -1.31
CA GLY A 84 -17.08 16.83 -1.82
C GLY A 84 -18.60 16.78 -1.96
N HIS A 85 -19.17 15.63 -2.32
CA HIS A 85 -20.62 15.44 -2.33
C HIS A 85 -21.22 15.53 -0.92
N LEU A 86 -20.60 14.90 0.07
CA LEU A 86 -21.03 14.93 1.47
C LEU A 86 -20.89 16.33 2.10
N THR A 87 -19.88 17.12 1.70
CA THR A 87 -19.69 18.50 2.18
C THR A 87 -20.43 19.54 1.35
N LEU A 88 -21.27 19.12 0.39
CA LEU A 88 -21.99 20.01 -0.54
C LEU A 88 -21.07 20.95 -1.34
N THR A 89 -19.83 20.53 -1.57
CA THR A 89 -18.84 21.26 -2.36
C THR A 89 -19.10 21.06 -3.85
N SER A 90 -18.88 22.10 -4.65
CA SER A 90 -19.09 22.01 -6.10
C SER A 90 -18.08 21.03 -6.76
N PRO A 91 -18.54 20.05 -7.55
CA PRO A 91 -17.65 19.08 -8.20
C PRO A 91 -16.66 19.72 -9.18
N ARG A 92 -17.06 20.85 -9.80
CA ARG A 92 -16.22 21.61 -10.73
C ARG A 92 -15.04 22.25 -10.03
N SER A 93 -15.27 22.86 -8.85
CA SER A 93 -14.18 23.44 -8.06
C SER A 93 -13.21 22.36 -7.62
N MET A 94 -13.71 21.19 -7.22
CA MET A 94 -12.86 20.09 -6.79
C MET A 94 -11.98 19.54 -7.92
N LEU A 95 -12.55 19.35 -9.12
CA LEU A 95 -11.79 18.92 -10.29
C LEU A 95 -10.69 19.94 -10.64
N LEU A 96 -11.00 21.25 -10.58
CA LEU A 96 -10.02 22.30 -10.83
C LEU A 96 -8.90 22.30 -9.77
N SER A 97 -9.25 22.16 -8.50
CA SER A 97 -8.27 22.06 -7.41
C SER A 97 -7.37 20.83 -7.56
N GLN A 98 -7.91 19.67 -7.96
CA GLN A 98 -7.13 18.46 -8.25
C GLN A 98 -6.20 18.65 -9.44
N ALA A 99 -6.65 19.32 -10.51
CA ALA A 99 -5.82 19.60 -11.67
C ALA A 99 -4.62 20.51 -11.31
N ILE A 100 -4.86 21.56 -10.52
CA ILE A 100 -3.81 22.45 -10.01
C ILE A 100 -2.85 21.68 -9.09
N GLY A 101 -3.39 20.90 -8.14
CA GLY A 101 -2.59 20.08 -7.23
C GLY A 101 -1.73 19.06 -7.97
N THR A 102 -2.26 18.44 -9.02
CA THR A 102 -1.53 17.50 -9.90
C THR A 102 -0.40 18.23 -10.64
N ALA A 103 -0.67 19.40 -11.21
CA ALA A 103 0.34 20.20 -11.90
C ALA A 103 1.49 20.59 -10.98
N MET A 104 1.19 21.02 -9.75
CA MET A 104 2.21 21.30 -8.72
C MET A 104 2.96 20.03 -8.32
N GLY A 105 2.25 18.91 -8.14
CA GLY A 105 2.82 17.61 -7.79
C GLY A 105 3.83 17.10 -8.83
N CYS A 106 3.55 17.31 -10.12
CA CYS A 106 4.48 16.96 -11.21
C CYS A 106 5.85 17.66 -11.11
N VAL A 107 5.94 18.79 -10.41
CA VAL A 107 7.19 19.52 -10.19
C VAL A 107 7.77 19.21 -8.82
N ILE A 108 6.97 19.31 -7.76
CA ILE A 108 7.42 19.18 -6.37
C ILE A 108 7.84 17.75 -6.04
N ALA A 109 7.08 16.74 -6.49
CA ALA A 109 7.34 15.34 -6.16
C ALA A 109 8.70 14.84 -6.70
N PRO A 110 9.06 15.01 -8.00
CA PRO A 110 10.35 14.57 -8.49
C PRO A 110 11.51 15.36 -7.88
N LEU A 111 11.37 16.68 -7.65
CA LEU A 111 12.40 17.48 -6.99
C LEU A 111 12.67 16.99 -5.57
N THR A 112 11.59 16.72 -4.81
CA THR A 112 11.71 16.18 -3.45
C THR A 112 12.33 14.80 -3.47
N PHE A 113 11.92 13.92 -4.40
CA PHE A 113 12.54 12.60 -4.57
C PHE A 113 14.03 12.70 -4.87
N LEU A 114 14.45 13.57 -5.80
CA LEU A 114 15.85 13.77 -6.15
C LEU A 114 16.68 14.30 -4.96
N LEU A 115 16.11 15.21 -4.16
CA LEU A 115 16.74 15.70 -2.94
C LEU A 115 16.97 14.56 -1.96
N PHE A 116 15.95 13.76 -1.66
CA PHE A 116 16.07 12.61 -0.76
C PHE A 116 17.05 11.57 -1.28
N TYR A 117 16.99 11.26 -2.58
CA TYR A 117 17.86 10.29 -3.23
C TYR A 117 19.34 10.73 -3.25
N SER A 118 19.60 12.04 -3.30
CA SER A 118 20.97 12.58 -3.27
C SER A 118 21.49 12.75 -1.84
N ALA A 119 20.62 13.02 -0.88
CA ALA A 119 20.99 13.27 0.52
C ALA A 119 21.14 11.99 1.35
N PHE A 120 20.37 10.95 1.04
CA PHE A 120 20.33 9.70 1.79
C PHE A 120 20.61 8.50 0.89
N ASP A 121 21.23 7.47 1.46
CA ASP A 121 21.50 6.21 0.77
C ASP A 121 20.24 5.33 0.71
N VAL A 122 19.30 5.72 -0.15
CA VAL A 122 18.00 5.09 -0.31
C VAL A 122 18.17 3.71 -0.95
N GLY A 123 17.75 2.66 -0.24
CA GLY A 123 17.81 1.28 -0.72
C GLY A 123 18.96 0.46 -0.14
N ASN A 124 19.84 1.05 0.66
CA ASN A 124 20.86 0.30 1.39
C ASN A 124 20.19 -0.61 2.46
N PRO A 125 20.44 -1.94 2.44
CA PRO A 125 19.86 -2.88 3.41
C PRO A 125 20.25 -2.60 4.86
N ASP A 126 21.41 -1.97 5.09
CA ASP A 126 21.97 -1.68 6.41
C ASP A 126 21.74 -0.22 6.84
N GLY A 127 21.21 0.63 5.93
CA GLY A 127 20.88 2.02 6.20
C GLY A 127 19.51 2.22 6.85
N SER A 128 19.23 3.45 7.27
CA SER A 128 17.93 3.83 7.85
C SER A 128 16.79 3.86 6.81
N PHE A 129 17.11 4.14 5.54
CA PHE A 129 16.15 4.27 4.44
C PHE A 129 16.12 3.03 3.55
N LYS A 130 15.68 1.90 4.13
CA LYS A 130 15.54 0.63 3.42
C LYS A 130 14.38 0.70 2.42
N ALA A 131 14.50 -0.02 1.30
CA ALA A 131 13.44 -0.15 0.30
C ALA A 131 12.83 -1.57 0.29
N PRO A 132 12.12 -1.98 1.38
CA PRO A 132 11.63 -3.36 1.52
C PRO A 132 10.66 -3.75 0.40
N TYR A 133 9.79 -2.83 0.00
CA TYR A 133 8.85 -3.07 -1.09
C TYR A 133 9.54 -3.28 -2.45
N ALA A 134 10.67 -2.63 -2.70
CA ALA A 134 11.40 -2.81 -3.96
C ALA A 134 11.88 -4.26 -4.12
N LEU A 135 12.37 -4.88 -3.03
CA LEU A 135 12.77 -6.29 -3.01
C LEU A 135 11.59 -7.22 -3.26
N ILE A 136 10.46 -6.96 -2.60
CA ILE A 136 9.23 -7.76 -2.77
C ILE A 136 8.75 -7.72 -4.23
N TYR A 137 8.63 -6.52 -4.81
CA TYR A 137 8.17 -6.36 -6.18
C TYR A 137 9.16 -6.94 -7.20
N ARG A 138 10.47 -6.79 -6.98
CA ARG A 138 11.51 -7.43 -7.80
C ARG A 138 11.37 -8.94 -7.80
N ASN A 139 11.20 -9.55 -6.62
CA ASN A 139 11.04 -10.99 -6.50
C ASN A 139 9.75 -11.48 -7.16
N MET A 140 8.64 -10.73 -7.05
CA MET A 140 7.40 -11.02 -7.79
C MET A 140 7.59 -10.96 -9.30
N ALA A 141 8.36 -9.98 -9.79
CA ALA A 141 8.64 -9.85 -11.22
C ALA A 141 9.52 -10.99 -11.73
N ILE A 142 10.52 -11.43 -10.96
CA ILE A 142 11.31 -12.63 -11.26
C ILE A 142 10.40 -13.86 -11.33
N LEU A 143 9.45 -13.99 -10.40
CA LEU A 143 8.45 -15.06 -10.37
C LEU A 143 7.55 -15.06 -11.61
N GLY A 144 7.14 -13.87 -12.07
CA GLY A 144 6.36 -13.71 -13.31
C GLY A 144 7.12 -14.16 -14.56
N VAL A 145 8.44 -14.05 -14.57
CA VAL A 145 9.30 -14.42 -15.71
C VAL A 145 9.76 -15.88 -15.67
N GLN A 146 10.22 -16.34 -14.51
CA GLN A 146 10.78 -17.69 -14.32
C GLN A 146 9.71 -18.73 -13.96
N GLY A 147 8.49 -18.30 -13.68
CA GLY A 147 7.37 -19.15 -13.27
C GLY A 147 7.55 -19.71 -11.86
N PHE A 148 6.67 -20.66 -11.51
CA PHE A 148 6.61 -21.23 -10.17
C PHE A 148 7.87 -22.04 -9.77
N SER A 149 8.74 -22.38 -10.72
CA SER A 149 10.01 -23.05 -10.46
C SER A 149 11.02 -22.19 -9.68
N ALA A 150 10.83 -20.87 -9.63
CA ALA A 150 11.67 -19.97 -8.83
C ALA A 150 11.30 -19.92 -7.34
N LEU A 151 10.19 -20.55 -6.94
CA LEU A 151 9.73 -20.55 -5.54
C LEU A 151 10.52 -21.56 -4.70
N PRO A 152 10.79 -21.24 -3.41
CA PRO A 152 11.33 -22.19 -2.46
C PRO A 152 10.48 -23.47 -2.34
N ARG A 153 11.13 -24.59 -2.01
CA ARG A 153 10.44 -25.87 -1.76
C ARG A 153 9.33 -25.66 -0.71
N HIS A 154 8.17 -26.27 -0.94
CA HIS A 154 6.94 -26.17 -0.12
C HIS A 154 6.24 -24.79 -0.08
N CYS A 155 6.75 -23.75 -0.75
CA CYS A 155 6.11 -22.43 -0.72
C CYS A 155 4.68 -22.47 -1.30
N LEU A 156 4.47 -23.18 -2.42
CA LEU A 156 3.14 -23.35 -3.00
C LEU A 156 2.17 -24.09 -2.09
N GLN A 157 2.64 -25.12 -1.38
CA GLN A 157 1.80 -25.87 -0.43
C GLN A 157 1.35 -24.97 0.72
N LEU A 158 2.24 -24.12 1.24
CA LEU A 158 1.90 -23.11 2.23
C LEU A 158 0.93 -22.06 1.66
N CYS A 159 1.14 -21.59 0.43
CA CYS A 159 0.21 -20.66 -0.23
C CYS A 159 -1.20 -21.25 -0.34
N TYR A 160 -1.33 -22.49 -0.80
CA TYR A 160 -2.63 -23.17 -0.88
C TYR A 160 -3.25 -23.40 0.51
N GLY A 161 -2.43 -23.75 1.51
CA GLY A 161 -2.87 -23.91 2.90
C GLY A 161 -3.42 -22.60 3.48
N PHE A 162 -2.69 -21.50 3.36
CA PHE A 162 -3.13 -20.18 3.84
C PHE A 162 -4.29 -19.62 3.03
N PHE A 163 -4.34 -19.87 1.73
CA PHE A 163 -5.49 -19.52 0.90
C PHE A 163 -6.74 -20.29 1.34
N GLY A 164 -6.63 -21.60 1.56
CA GLY A 164 -7.70 -22.42 2.11
C GLY A 164 -8.15 -21.93 3.49
N PHE A 165 -7.21 -21.65 4.38
CA PHE A 165 -7.50 -21.04 5.68
C PHE A 165 -8.25 -19.72 5.52
N ALA A 166 -7.80 -18.84 4.62
CA ALA A 166 -8.43 -17.55 4.42
C ALA A 166 -9.86 -17.67 3.88
N VAL A 167 -10.09 -18.58 2.93
CA VAL A 167 -11.44 -18.87 2.40
C VAL A 167 -12.33 -19.43 3.49
N VAL A 168 -11.86 -20.43 4.23
CA VAL A 168 -12.62 -21.06 5.32
C VAL A 168 -12.93 -20.07 6.43
N SER A 169 -11.96 -19.27 6.89
CA SER A 169 -12.19 -18.26 7.93
C SER A 169 -13.19 -17.19 7.48
N ASN A 170 -13.09 -16.66 6.26
CA ASN A 170 -14.08 -15.69 5.78
C ASN A 170 -15.47 -16.33 5.62
N LEU A 171 -15.55 -17.55 5.08
CA LEU A 171 -16.83 -18.25 4.94
C LEU A 171 -17.47 -18.56 6.31
N MET A 172 -16.67 -19.00 7.29
CA MET A 172 -17.14 -19.19 8.66
C MET A 172 -17.67 -17.87 9.24
N ARG A 173 -16.94 -16.77 9.07
CA ARG A 173 -17.40 -15.45 9.55
C ARG A 173 -18.74 -15.04 8.94
N ASP A 174 -18.95 -15.31 7.64
CA ASP A 174 -20.13 -14.89 6.92
C ASP A 174 -21.36 -15.81 7.15
N ILE A 175 -21.14 -17.10 7.46
CA ILE A 175 -22.22 -18.07 7.77
C ILE A 175 -22.61 -18.03 9.25
N PHE A 176 -21.66 -17.84 10.17
CA PHE A 176 -21.97 -17.91 11.60
C PHE A 176 -22.80 -16.70 12.07
N PRO A 177 -23.69 -16.90 13.06
CA PRO A 177 -24.39 -15.79 13.71
C PRO A 177 -23.39 -14.76 14.25
N SER A 178 -23.75 -13.48 14.23
CA SER A 178 -22.89 -12.34 14.63
C SER A 178 -22.18 -12.51 15.97
N LYS A 179 -22.76 -13.31 16.88
CA LYS A 179 -22.20 -13.64 18.20
C LYS A 179 -20.93 -14.51 18.13
N TYR A 180 -20.85 -15.43 17.17
CA TYR A 180 -19.70 -16.31 16.94
C TYR A 180 -18.79 -15.77 15.82
N GLY A 181 -19.37 -15.13 14.80
CA GLY A 181 -18.62 -14.50 13.70
C GLY A 181 -17.62 -13.43 14.17
N ARG A 182 -17.90 -12.72 15.27
CA ARG A 182 -17.00 -11.69 15.84
C ARG A 182 -15.66 -12.26 16.35
N TRP A 183 -15.58 -13.55 16.63
CA TRP A 183 -14.37 -14.22 17.13
C TRP A 183 -13.51 -14.83 16.02
N VAL A 184 -14.01 -14.85 14.79
CA VAL A 184 -13.29 -15.45 13.67
C VAL A 184 -12.13 -14.54 13.27
N PRO A 185 -10.89 -15.07 13.17
CA PRO A 185 -9.75 -14.26 12.77
C PRO A 185 -9.94 -13.71 11.36
N LEU A 186 -9.50 -12.47 11.15
CA LEU A 186 -9.51 -11.80 9.86
C LEU A 186 -8.16 -12.03 9.15
N PRO A 187 -8.09 -12.90 8.14
CA PRO A 187 -6.82 -13.25 7.50
C PRO A 187 -6.10 -12.03 6.91
N MET A 188 -6.87 -11.06 6.40
CA MET A 188 -6.34 -9.79 5.88
C MET A 188 -5.61 -9.00 6.96
N ALA A 189 -6.21 -8.85 8.16
CA ALA A 189 -5.58 -8.12 9.26
C ALA A 189 -4.33 -8.84 9.78
N MET A 190 -4.33 -10.17 9.78
CA MET A 190 -3.17 -10.98 10.14
C MET A 190 -2.02 -10.83 9.15
N ALA A 191 -2.30 -10.67 7.85
CA ALA A 191 -1.28 -10.62 6.81
C ALA A 191 -0.50 -9.30 6.75
N VAL A 192 -1.08 -8.17 7.15
CA VAL A 192 -0.45 -6.84 7.01
C VAL A 192 0.87 -6.74 7.78
N PRO A 193 0.98 -7.14 9.06
CA PRO A 193 2.24 -7.05 9.80
C PRO A 193 3.35 -7.94 9.24
N PHE A 194 3.04 -9.05 8.58
CA PHE A 194 4.06 -9.88 7.91
C PHE A 194 4.72 -9.16 6.72
N LEU A 195 4.04 -8.16 6.14
CA LEU A 195 4.56 -7.36 5.03
C LEU A 195 5.25 -6.08 5.49
N VAL A 196 4.69 -5.40 6.49
CA VAL A 196 5.18 -4.07 6.94
C VAL A 196 6.23 -4.19 8.03
N GLY A 197 6.11 -5.17 8.93
CA GLY A 197 6.99 -5.38 10.07
C GLY A 197 6.24 -5.56 11.39
N ALA A 198 6.95 -6.11 12.38
CA ALA A 198 6.38 -6.42 13.69
C ALA A 198 5.91 -5.18 14.47
N SER A 199 6.54 -4.03 14.29
CA SER A 199 6.13 -2.77 14.93
C SER A 199 4.68 -2.43 14.61
N PHE A 200 4.25 -2.66 13.36
CA PHE A 200 2.88 -2.42 12.93
C PHE A 200 1.86 -3.31 13.67
N ALA A 201 2.24 -4.56 14.01
CA ALA A 201 1.37 -5.42 14.83
C ALA A 201 1.18 -4.86 16.25
N VAL A 202 2.24 -4.31 16.84
CA VAL A 202 2.19 -3.70 18.18
C VAL A 202 1.28 -2.47 18.15
N ASP A 203 1.44 -1.61 17.15
CA ASP A 203 0.61 -0.41 16.98
C ASP A 203 -0.87 -0.76 16.78
N MET A 204 -1.17 -1.76 15.94
CA MET A 204 -2.54 -2.26 15.77
C MET A 204 -3.12 -2.84 17.06
N CYS A 205 -2.33 -3.54 17.86
CA CYS A 205 -2.76 -4.10 19.14
C CYS A 205 -3.11 -2.99 20.14
N ILE A 206 -2.23 -1.99 20.29
CA ILE A 206 -2.46 -0.84 21.16
C ILE A 206 -3.69 -0.05 20.70
N GLY A 207 -3.79 0.24 19.39
CA GLY A 207 -4.95 0.93 18.81
C GLY A 207 -6.25 0.16 19.06
N SER A 208 -6.24 -1.16 18.90
CA SER A 208 -7.41 -2.02 19.15
C SER A 208 -7.82 -2.03 20.63
N LEU A 209 -6.86 -2.02 21.56
CA LEU A 209 -7.13 -1.93 23.01
C LEU A 209 -7.77 -0.58 23.37
N ILE A 210 -7.28 0.52 22.79
CA ILE A 210 -7.86 1.86 22.99
C ILE A 210 -9.31 1.88 22.48
N VAL A 211 -9.56 1.38 21.26
CA VAL A 211 -10.92 1.31 20.71
C VAL A 211 -11.82 0.41 21.56
N PHE A 212 -11.33 -0.75 22.02
CA PHE A 212 -12.10 -1.68 22.85
C PHE A 212 -12.50 -1.09 24.21
N THR A 213 -11.58 -0.38 24.86
CA THR A 213 -11.88 0.31 26.13
C THR A 213 -12.85 1.47 25.92
N TRP A 214 -12.71 2.23 24.84
CA TRP A 214 -13.65 3.30 24.48
C TRP A 214 -15.05 2.75 24.16
N GLU A 215 -15.17 1.67 23.38
CA GLU A 215 -16.46 1.01 23.11
C GLU A 215 -17.16 0.52 24.38
N LYS A 216 -16.41 0.16 25.43
CA LYS A 216 -17.00 -0.24 26.72
C LYS A 216 -17.54 0.94 27.53
N VAL A 217 -16.94 2.13 27.38
CA VAL A 217 -17.36 3.33 28.11
C VAL A 217 -18.50 4.05 27.39
N ASP A 218 -18.37 4.30 26.09
CA ASP A 218 -19.36 5.03 25.30
C ASP A 218 -19.37 4.54 23.84
N ARG A 219 -20.30 3.62 23.53
CA ARG A 219 -20.46 3.06 22.19
C ARG A 219 -20.88 4.10 21.14
N GLY A 220 -21.69 5.08 21.55
CA GLY A 220 -22.25 6.07 20.63
C GLY A 220 -21.18 7.04 20.14
N LYS A 221 -20.36 7.56 21.07
CA LYS A 221 -19.26 8.46 20.72
C LYS A 221 -18.09 7.72 20.05
N ALA A 222 -17.79 6.49 20.47
CA ALA A 222 -16.71 5.71 19.88
C ALA A 222 -16.90 5.51 18.37
N ALA A 223 -18.11 5.17 17.92
CA ALA A 223 -18.38 4.92 16.50
C ALA A 223 -18.07 6.12 15.59
N LEU A 224 -18.25 7.35 16.08
CA LEU A 224 -18.03 8.58 15.31
C LEU A 224 -16.62 9.16 15.50
N MET A 225 -16.06 9.06 16.71
CA MET A 225 -14.78 9.69 17.06
C MET A 225 -13.57 8.83 16.70
N VAL A 226 -13.71 7.50 16.67
CA VAL A 226 -12.59 6.61 16.36
C VAL A 226 -11.96 6.90 15.00
N PRO A 227 -12.72 7.06 13.89
CA PRO A 227 -12.13 7.43 12.60
C PRO A 227 -11.38 8.77 12.64
N ALA A 228 -11.91 9.76 13.38
CA ALA A 228 -11.29 11.10 13.50
C ALA A 228 -9.99 11.06 14.33
N VAL A 229 -9.97 10.30 15.43
CA VAL A 229 -8.76 10.13 16.24
C VAL A 229 -7.71 9.32 15.49
N ALA A 230 -8.12 8.24 14.82
CA ALA A 230 -7.22 7.42 14.01
C ALA A 230 -6.57 8.22 12.87
N SER A 231 -7.35 9.03 12.13
CA SER A 231 -6.81 9.89 11.08
C SER A 231 -5.87 10.96 11.64
N GLY A 232 -6.19 11.51 12.82
CA GLY A 232 -5.30 12.45 13.54
C GLY A 232 -3.96 11.82 13.94
N LEU A 233 -3.96 10.59 14.44
CA LEU A 233 -2.73 9.87 14.79
C LEU A 233 -1.87 9.54 13.56
N ILE A 234 -2.49 9.11 12.46
CA ILE A 234 -1.80 8.85 11.19
C ILE A 234 -1.21 10.16 10.63
N CYS A 235 -1.97 11.25 10.66
CA CYS A 235 -1.51 12.56 10.24
C CYS A 235 -0.35 13.05 11.12
N GLY A 236 -0.42 12.83 12.44
CA GLY A 236 0.64 13.16 13.38
C GLY A 236 1.96 12.44 13.10
N ASP A 237 1.90 11.15 12.79
CA ASP A 237 3.07 10.37 12.38
C ASP A 237 3.69 10.89 11.06
N GLY A 238 2.83 11.23 10.10
CA GLY A 238 3.23 11.89 8.86
C GLY A 238 3.91 13.26 9.10
N LEU A 239 3.35 14.09 9.97
CA LEU A 239 3.93 15.38 10.34
C LEU A 239 5.29 15.24 11.04
N TRP A 240 5.46 14.21 11.87
CA TRP A 240 6.73 13.92 12.54
C TRP A 240 7.87 13.53 11.59
N THR A 241 7.52 13.03 10.39
CA THR A 241 8.50 12.69 9.35
C THR A 241 9.27 13.93 8.86
N LEU A 242 8.66 15.12 8.89
CA LEU A 242 9.34 16.35 8.45
C LEU A 242 10.45 16.80 9.42
N PRO A 243 10.19 16.98 10.74
CA PRO A 243 11.26 17.23 11.71
C PRO A 243 12.32 16.15 11.73
N SER A 244 11.94 14.87 11.66
CA SER A 244 12.93 13.78 11.68
C SER A 244 13.82 13.81 10.44
N SER A 245 13.28 14.13 9.26
CA SER A 245 14.06 14.32 8.03
C SER A 245 15.00 15.52 8.13
N LEU A 246 14.55 16.64 8.73
CA LEU A 246 15.41 17.82 8.97
C LEU A 246 16.55 17.51 9.94
N LEU A 247 16.27 16.79 11.04
CA LEU A 247 17.29 16.34 12.00
C LEU A 247 18.30 15.39 11.34
N ALA A 248 17.82 14.48 10.47
CA ALA A 248 18.67 13.59 9.69
C ALA A 248 19.55 14.35 8.69
N LEU A 249 19.01 15.37 8.01
CA LEU A 249 19.78 16.27 7.13
C LEU A 249 20.84 17.05 7.91
N ALA A 250 20.52 17.49 9.13
CA ALA A 250 21.45 18.16 10.03
C ALA A 250 22.51 17.21 10.67
N LYS A 251 22.46 15.90 10.36
CA LYS A 251 23.32 14.85 10.93
C LYS A 251 23.33 14.82 12.46
N ILE A 252 22.22 15.22 13.08
CA ILE A 252 22.08 15.19 14.54
C ILE A 252 21.84 13.74 14.94
N ASN A 253 22.77 13.16 15.68
CA ASN A 253 22.61 11.81 16.20
C ASN A 253 21.51 11.79 17.26
N PRO A 254 20.63 10.77 17.26
CA PRO A 254 19.62 10.64 18.29
C PRO A 254 20.31 10.51 19.66
N PRO A 255 19.84 11.23 20.69
CA PRO A 255 20.47 11.21 22.02
C PRO A 255 20.37 9.83 22.70
N ILE A 256 19.50 8.96 22.21
CA ILE A 256 19.29 7.60 22.73
C ILE A 256 19.39 6.62 21.55
N CYS A 257 20.45 5.82 21.53
CA CYS A 257 20.57 4.66 20.65
C CYS A 257 20.03 3.42 21.39
N MET A 258 18.83 2.95 21.01
CA MET A 258 18.36 1.62 21.44
C MET A 258 18.94 0.56 20.51
N SER A 259 19.97 -0.14 21.00
CA SER A 259 20.52 -1.34 20.37
C SER A 259 19.76 -2.56 20.88
N PHE A 260 18.99 -3.21 20.01
CA PHE A 260 18.45 -4.53 20.31
C PHE A 260 19.49 -5.56 19.89
N MET A 261 20.41 -5.89 20.81
CA MET A 261 21.35 -6.98 20.60
C MET A 261 20.57 -8.30 20.47
N SER A 262 20.82 -9.03 19.38
CA SER A 262 20.38 -10.43 19.27
C SER A 262 21.06 -11.21 20.39
N THR A 263 20.26 -11.79 21.29
CA THR A 263 20.75 -12.78 22.25
C THR A 263 21.27 -13.95 21.41
N ARG A 264 22.55 -14.30 21.61
CA ARG A 264 23.23 -15.40 20.91
C ARG A 264 22.55 -16.74 21.15
#